data_AF-A0A931X0Y1-F1
#
_entry.id   AF-A0A931X0Y1-F1
#
_cell.length_a   1.000
_cell.length_b   1.000
_cell.length_c   1.000
_cell.angle_alpha   90.00
_cell.angle_beta   90.00
_cell.angle_gamma   90.00
#
_symmetry.space_group_name_H-M   'P 1'
#
loop_
_entity.id
_entity.type
_entity.pdbx_description
1 polymer ?
#
loop_
_entity_poly.entity_id
_entity_poly.type
_entity_poly.pdbx_seq_one_letter_code
_entity_poly.pdbx_strand_id
1 'polypeptide(L)'
;MAKPARAVRKMDAPPWLALRGSPLSDDEFHGKVSTTSWIPRLEYGWDAGIAISRFLEGLKAGKILGVRCRVGGRTVTAPRSFCELDFRPRDDWV
;
A
#
# COMPACT_ATOMS: atom_id res chain seq x y z
N MET A 1 -5.66 -35.53 27.40
CA MET A 1 -4.51 -35.94 26.57
C MET A 1 -4.07 -34.73 25.76
N ALA A 2 -2.88 -34.18 26.01
CA ALA A 2 -2.38 -32.99 25.32
C ALA A 2 -1.91 -33.37 23.89
N LYS A 3 -2.31 -32.58 22.90
CA LYS A 3 -1.93 -32.76 21.49
C LYS A 3 -0.44 -32.44 21.34
N PRO A 4 0.39 -33.30 20.71
CA PRO A 4 1.80 -32.98 20.56
C PRO A 4 1.94 -31.77 19.62
N ALA A 5 2.79 -30.82 20.02
CA ALA A 5 3.13 -29.68 19.20
C ALA A 5 3.77 -30.18 17.90
N ARG A 6 3.14 -29.90 16.76
CA ARG A 6 3.68 -30.22 15.43
C ARG A 6 4.89 -29.31 15.22
N ALA A 7 6.09 -29.90 15.13
CA ALA A 7 7.29 -29.15 14.79
C ALA A 7 7.09 -28.47 13.44
N VAL A 8 7.04 -27.14 13.44
CA VAL A 8 7.08 -26.33 12.23
C VAL A 8 8.48 -26.50 11.66
N ARG A 9 8.62 -27.29 10.59
CA ARG A 9 9.85 -27.25 9.78
C ARG A 9 10.04 -25.79 9.37
N LYS A 10 11.14 -25.18 9.80
CA LYS A 10 11.64 -23.96 9.15
C LYS A 10 11.79 -24.31 7.68
N MET A 11 10.90 -23.79 6.84
CA MET A 11 11.21 -23.64 5.43
C MET A 11 12.23 -22.52 5.41
N ASP A 12 13.50 -22.90 5.47
CA ASP A 12 14.56 -21.99 5.09
C ASP A 12 14.22 -21.55 3.67
N ALA A 13 13.99 -20.25 3.49
CA ALA A 13 13.90 -19.69 2.14
C ALA A 13 15.08 -20.25 1.33
N PRO A 14 14.88 -20.64 0.06
CA PRO A 14 15.97 -21.13 -0.76
C PRO A 14 17.16 -20.17 -0.58
N PRO A 15 18.38 -20.69 -0.35
CA PRO A 15 19.54 -19.88 0.01
C PRO A 15 19.56 -18.69 -0.93
N TRP A 16 19.62 -17.47 -0.37
CA TRP A 16 19.63 -16.22 -1.13
C TRP A 16 20.69 -16.33 -2.22
N LEU A 17 20.29 -16.82 -3.39
CA LEU A 17 21.14 -16.90 -4.54
C LEU A 17 21.28 -15.44 -4.91
N ALA A 18 22.41 -14.84 -4.52
CA ALA A 18 22.69 -13.45 -4.84
C ALA A 18 22.55 -13.32 -6.35
N LEU A 19 21.41 -12.79 -6.79
CA LEU A 19 21.14 -12.56 -8.19
C LEU A 19 22.27 -11.65 -8.65
N ARG A 20 23.17 -12.17 -9.49
CA ARG A 20 24.36 -11.44 -9.95
C ARG A 20 23.94 -10.44 -11.02
N GLY A 21 23.18 -9.42 -10.61
CA GLY A 21 22.97 -8.23 -11.40
C GLY A 21 24.13 -7.27 -11.19
N SER A 22 24.66 -6.71 -12.28
CA SER A 22 25.45 -5.48 -12.21
C SER A 22 24.46 -4.31 -12.27
N PRO A 23 24.42 -3.41 -11.28
CA PRO A 23 23.59 -2.22 -11.39
C PRO A 23 24.07 -1.34 -12.55
N LEU A 24 23.14 -0.71 -13.25
CA LEU A 24 23.47 0.27 -14.28
C LEU A 24 23.84 1.60 -13.61
N SER A 25 24.86 2.28 -14.12
CA SER A 25 25.03 3.71 -13.85
C SER A 25 23.93 4.54 -14.54
N ASP A 26 23.79 5.81 -14.14
CA ASP A 26 22.84 6.74 -14.76
C ASP A 26 23.08 6.88 -16.28
N ASP A 27 24.35 7.03 -16.67
CA ASP A 27 24.78 7.07 -18.08
C ASP A 27 24.42 5.79 -18.85
N GLU A 28 24.56 4.63 -18.20
CA GLU A 28 24.22 3.34 -18.81
C GLU A 28 22.71 3.18 -18.98
N PHE A 29 21.94 3.62 -17.99
CA PHE A 29 20.48 3.61 -18.03
C PHE A 29 19.92 4.52 -19.13
N HIS A 30 20.50 5.71 -19.32
CA HIS A 30 20.03 6.68 -20.30
C HIS A 30 20.57 6.50 -21.71
N GLY A 31 21.71 5.82 -21.89
CA GLY A 31 22.41 5.77 -23.18
C GLY A 31 22.78 4.38 -23.72
N LYS A 32 22.77 3.32 -22.90
CA LYS A 32 23.33 2.00 -23.30
C LYS A 32 22.34 0.84 -23.23
N VAL A 33 21.16 1.04 -22.66
CA VAL A 33 20.09 0.04 -22.61
C VAL A 33 18.82 0.58 -23.26
N SER A 34 18.02 -0.32 -23.83
CA SER A 34 16.74 0.06 -24.42
C SER A 34 15.76 0.44 -23.32
N THR A 35 15.52 1.74 -23.16
CA THR A 35 14.49 2.28 -22.27
C THR A 35 13.31 2.80 -23.07
N THR A 36 12.13 2.79 -22.45
CA THR A 36 10.96 3.48 -22.97
C THR A 36 10.50 4.47 -21.91
N SER A 37 10.41 5.74 -22.31
CA SER A 37 9.81 6.78 -21.49
C SER A 37 8.44 7.12 -22.05
N TRP A 38 7.47 7.22 -21.18
CA TRP A 38 6.11 7.57 -21.53
C TRP A 38 5.47 8.34 -20.39
N ILE A 39 4.72 9.38 -20.76
CA ILE A 39 3.91 10.15 -19.82
C ILE A 39 2.51 9.54 -19.81
N PRO A 40 2.13 8.81 -18.74
CA PRO A 40 0.78 8.27 -18.63
C PRO A 40 -0.25 9.40 -18.63
N ARG A 41 -1.31 9.23 -19.42
CA ARG A 41 -2.49 10.06 -19.33
C ARG A 41 -3.28 9.63 -18.09
N LEU A 42 -2.91 10.20 -16.94
CA LEU A 42 -3.51 9.92 -15.64
C LEU A 42 -4.73 10.80 -15.41
N GLU A 43 -5.71 10.71 -16.31
CA GLU A 43 -7.02 11.30 -16.09
C GLU A 43 -7.83 10.36 -15.20
N TYR A 44 -8.39 10.87 -14.10
CA TYR A 44 -9.33 10.11 -13.30
C TYR A 44 -10.58 9.82 -14.13
N GLY A 45 -10.81 8.55 -14.47
CA GLY A 45 -12.03 8.14 -15.17
C GLY A 45 -13.27 8.06 -14.29
N TRP A 46 -13.11 8.22 -12.97
CA TRP A 46 -14.13 8.03 -11.95
C TRP A 46 -13.92 9.02 -10.81
N ASP A 47 -14.99 9.36 -10.10
CA ASP A 47 -14.91 10.15 -8.88
C ASP A 47 -14.01 9.48 -7.82
N ALA A 48 -13.40 10.30 -6.96
CA ALA A 48 -12.50 9.84 -5.90
C ALA A 48 -13.19 8.95 -4.83
N GLY A 49 -14.52 8.82 -4.89
CA GLY A 49 -15.32 8.10 -3.90
C GLY A 49 -15.41 8.83 -2.57
N ILE A 50 -16.27 8.33 -1.66
CA ILE A 50 -16.66 9.03 -0.43
C ILE A 50 -15.47 9.33 0.49
N ALA A 51 -14.55 8.37 0.64
CA ALA A 51 -13.44 8.50 1.59
C ALA A 51 -12.41 9.55 1.14
N ILE A 52 -11.92 9.45 -0.09
CA ILE A 52 -10.93 10.40 -0.62
C ILE A 52 -11.57 11.77 -0.84
N SER A 53 -12.80 11.85 -1.36
CA SER A 53 -13.48 13.15 -1.56
C SER A 53 -13.58 13.92 -0.24
N ARG A 54 -14.01 13.27 0.85
CA ARG A 54 -14.09 13.90 2.17
C ARG A 54 -12.72 14.32 2.70
N PHE A 55 -11.68 13.51 2.47
CA PHE A 55 -10.30 13.87 2.83
C PHE A 55 -9.83 15.12 2.09
N LEU A 56 -10.05 15.20 0.78
CA LEU A 56 -9.68 16.36 -0.03
C LEU A 56 -10.44 17.63 0.39
N GLU A 57 -11.73 17.52 0.72
CA GLU A 57 -12.49 18.63 1.31
C GLU A 57 -11.93 19.05 2.67
N GLY A 58 -11.49 18.09 3.49
CA GLY A 58 -10.75 18.36 4.72
C GLY A 58 -9.48 19.17 4.47
N LEU A 59 -8.67 18.77 3.48
CA LEU A 59 -7.44 19.48 3.12
C LEU A 59 -7.71 20.92 2.67
N LYS A 60 -8.76 21.14 1.86
CA LYS A 60 -9.21 22.49 1.48
C LYS A 60 -9.58 23.34 2.71
N ALA A 61 -10.12 22.72 3.75
CA ALA A 61 -10.47 23.35 5.01
C ALA A 61 -9.30 23.40 6.03
N GLY A 62 -8.07 23.05 5.63
CA GLY A 62 -6.89 23.05 6.51
C GLY A 62 -6.89 21.92 7.56
N LYS A 63 -7.65 20.84 7.33
CA LYS A 63 -7.78 19.69 8.23
C LYS A 63 -7.19 18.44 7.60
N ILE A 64 -6.45 17.67 8.39
CA ILE A 64 -6.00 16.33 8.00
C ILE A 64 -6.98 15.33 8.62
N LEU A 65 -7.87 14.77 7.79
CA LEU A 65 -8.86 13.80 8.25
C LEU A 65 -8.31 12.38 8.20
N GLY A 66 -8.64 11.60 9.21
CA GLY A 66 -8.45 10.16 9.26
C GLY A 66 -9.77 9.43 9.47
N VAL A 67 -9.71 8.09 9.44
CA VAL A 67 -10.84 7.25 9.81
C VAL A 67 -10.40 6.09 10.69
N ARG A 68 -11.05 5.94 11.83
CA ARG A 68 -10.77 4.92 12.83
C ARG A 68 -11.62 3.67 12.58
N CYS A 69 -11.06 2.49 12.83
CA CYS A 69 -11.87 1.28 12.86
C CYS A 69 -12.47 1.11 14.25
N ARG A 70 -13.78 0.90 14.31
CA ARG A 70 -14.48 0.61 15.57
C ARG A 70 -14.15 -0.78 16.13
N VAL A 71 -13.70 -1.71 15.30
CA VAL A 71 -13.35 -3.09 15.71
C VAL A 71 -11.88 -3.16 16.14
N GLY A 72 -10.96 -2.87 15.22
CA GLY A 72 -9.52 -3.00 15.45
C GLY A 72 -8.85 -1.75 16.04
N GLY A 73 -9.57 -0.64 16.25
CA GLY A 73 -9.05 0.60 16.84
C GLY A 73 -8.05 1.39 15.99
N ARG A 74 -7.47 0.80 14.93
CA ARG A 74 -6.48 1.45 14.05
C ARG A 74 -7.07 2.70 13.40
N THR A 75 -6.29 3.78 13.33
CA THR A 75 -6.60 5.00 12.56
C THR A 75 -5.68 5.10 11.35
N VAL A 76 -6.22 5.53 10.21
CA VAL A 76 -5.44 5.71 8.97
C VAL A 76 -5.74 7.06 8.33
N THR A 77 -4.71 7.67 7.74
CA THR A 77 -4.75 8.94 7.00
C THR A 77 -4.23 8.72 5.58
N ALA A 78 -4.86 9.41 4.62
CA ALA A 78 -5.47 8.80 3.44
C ALA A 78 -6.56 7.78 3.85
N PRO A 79 -7.75 8.25 4.26
CA PRO A 79 -8.82 7.40 4.75
C PRO A 79 -9.35 6.47 3.66
N ARG A 80 -9.79 5.29 4.07
CA ARG A 80 -10.36 4.25 3.21
C ARG A 80 -11.80 3.97 3.65
N SER A 81 -12.66 3.55 2.72
CA SER A 81 -14.07 3.24 3.00
C SER A 81 -14.28 1.98 3.84
N PHE A 82 -13.28 1.09 3.89
CA PHE A 82 -13.32 -0.13 4.70
C PHE A 82 -11.93 -0.45 5.28
N CYS A 83 -11.91 -1.33 6.27
CA CYS A 83 -10.71 -1.85 6.89
C CYS A 83 -10.30 -3.17 6.22
N GLU A 84 -9.06 -3.25 5.73
CA GLU A 84 -8.52 -4.43 5.07
C GLU A 84 -8.25 -5.61 6.01
N LEU A 85 -8.25 -5.38 7.32
CA LEU A 85 -7.93 -6.41 8.33
C LEU A 85 -9.16 -7.15 8.83
N ASP A 86 -10.27 -6.44 9.01
CA ASP A 86 -11.52 -6.99 9.56
C ASP A 86 -12.69 -6.92 8.56
N PHE A 87 -12.46 -6.36 7.37
CA PHE A 87 -13.41 -6.22 6.28
C PHE A 87 -14.70 -5.48 6.66
N ARG A 88 -14.63 -4.59 7.66
CA ARG A 88 -15.76 -3.74 8.07
C ARG A 88 -15.68 -2.35 7.44
N PRO A 89 -16.84 -1.69 7.19
CA PRO A 89 -16.87 -0.28 6.81
C PRO A 89 -16.17 0.60 7.83
N ARG A 90 -15.54 1.67 7.36
CA ARG A 90 -14.93 2.69 8.22
C ARG A 90 -15.66 4.01 8.07
N ASP A 91 -16.44 4.34 9.09
CA ASP A 91 -17.33 5.50 9.15
C ASP A 91 -17.06 6.40 10.39
N ASP A 92 -16.06 6.06 11.21
CA ASP A 92 -15.65 6.81 12.41
C ASP A 92 -14.54 7.81 12.07
N TRP A 93 -14.94 8.99 11.59
CA TRP A 93 -14.03 10.05 11.14
C TRP A 93 -13.37 10.79 12.31
N VAL A 94 -12.06 11.03 12.19
CA VAL A 94 -11.24 11.72 13.20
C VAL A 94 -10.33 12.77 12.58
#